data_AF-A0A0S8C8V4-F1
#
_entry.id   AF-A0A0S8C8V4-F1
#
_cell.length_a   1.000
_cell.length_b   1.000
_cell.length_c   1.000
_cell.angle_alpha   90.00
_cell.angle_beta   90.00
_cell.angle_gamma   90.00
#
_symmetry.space_group_name_H-M   'P 1'
#
loop_
_entity.id
_entity.type
_entity.pdbx_description
1 polymer ?
#
loop_
_entity_poly.entity_id
_entity_poly.type
_entity_poly.pdbx_seq_one_letter_code
_entity_poly.pdbx_strand_id
1 'polypeptide(L)'
;MKTLFDQELADALEQLCDETSEAMRLAKESPDLDDLAACLAVAFLKLGLTTGFVEQRHPGFARDVEEKRQKVIAALTEEQKH
;
A
#
# COMPACT_ATOMS: atom_id res chain seq x y z
N MET A 1 -18.07 -17.02 -10.39
CA MET A 1 -17.23 -15.81 -10.58
C MET A 1 -15.79 -16.27 -10.70
N LYS A 2 -15.05 -15.87 -11.74
CA LYS A 2 -13.59 -15.97 -11.70
C LYS A 2 -13.12 -14.86 -10.77
N THR A 3 -12.66 -15.21 -9.58
CA THR A 3 -12.01 -14.25 -8.69
C THR A 3 -10.71 -13.81 -9.34
N LEU A 4 -10.37 -12.51 -9.22
CA LEU A 4 -9.09 -11.95 -9.69
C LEU A 4 -7.89 -12.64 -9.01
N PHE A 5 -8.13 -13.17 -7.82
CA PHE A 5 -7.17 -13.83 -6.98
C PHE A 5 -7.69 -15.23 -6.60
N ASP A 6 -6.79 -16.20 -6.48
CA ASP A 6 -7.10 -17.43 -5.75
C ASP A 6 -7.30 -17.11 -4.25
N GLN A 7 -7.91 -18.03 -3.50
CA GLN A 7 -8.28 -17.78 -2.10
C GLN A 7 -7.04 -17.48 -1.24
N GLU A 8 -5.94 -18.22 -1.49
CA GLU A 8 -4.67 -18.03 -0.76
C GLU A 8 -4.11 -16.61 -0.96
N LEU A 9 -4.16 -16.09 -2.19
CA LEU A 9 -3.76 -14.72 -2.48
C LEU A 9 -4.73 -13.69 -1.89
N ALA A 10 -6.03 -13.95 -1.93
CA ALA A 10 -7.01 -13.06 -1.30
C ALA A 10 -6.76 -12.93 0.22
N ASP A 11 -6.55 -14.06 0.90
CA ASP A 11 -6.29 -14.11 2.34
C ASP A 11 -4.95 -13.43 2.69
N ALA A 12 -3.90 -13.68 1.91
CA ALA A 12 -2.59 -13.05 2.11
C ALA A 12 -2.64 -11.53 1.89
N LEU A 13 -3.41 -11.07 0.90
CA LEU A 13 -3.60 -9.65 0.63
C LEU A 13 -4.37 -8.98 1.77
N GLU A 14 -5.45 -9.61 2.26
CA GLU A 14 -6.24 -9.13 3.39
C GLU A 14 -5.36 -8.99 4.64
N GLN A 15 -4.58 -10.03 4.97
CA GLN A 15 -3.66 -9.99 6.11
C GLN A 15 -2.60 -8.87 5.98
N LEU A 16 -2.03 -8.68 4.79
CA LEU A 16 -1.06 -7.61 4.55
C LEU A 16 -1.68 -6.22 4.71
N CYS A 17 -2.92 -6.03 4.25
CA CYS A 17 -3.67 -4.79 4.43
C CYS A 17 -3.95 -4.53 5.92
N ASP A 18 -4.46 -5.52 6.65
CA ASP A 18 -4.79 -5.38 8.07
C ASP A 18 -3.56 -5.02 8.92
N GLU A 19 -2.45 -5.74 8.72
CA GLU A 19 -1.20 -5.49 9.44
C GLU A 19 -0.60 -4.12 9.08
N THR A 20 -0.76 -3.67 7.84
CA THR A 20 -0.33 -2.33 7.41
C THR A 20 -1.19 -1.25 8.07
N SER A 21 -2.51 -1.44 8.11
CA SER A 21 -3.44 -0.51 8.77
C SER A 21 -3.18 -0.42 10.28
N GLU A 22 -2.90 -1.55 10.93
CA GLU A 22 -2.59 -1.59 12.36
C GLU A 22 -1.26 -0.89 12.67
N ALA A 23 -0.21 -1.13 11.88
CA ALA A 23 1.06 -0.41 12.04
C ALA A 23 0.87 1.10 11.91
N MET A 24 0.08 1.55 10.92
CA MET A 24 -0.22 2.97 10.74
C MET A 24 -1.08 3.57 11.86
N ARG A 25 -1.96 2.77 12.48
CA ARG A 25 -2.72 3.19 13.67
C ARG A 25 -1.79 3.41 14.85
N LEU A 26 -0.89 2.46 15.14
CA LEU A 26 0.11 2.57 16.20
C LEU A 26 1.02 3.78 16.01
N ALA A 27 1.47 4.04 14.77
CA ALA A 27 2.26 5.22 14.43
C ALA A 27 1.54 6.54 14.71
N LYS A 28 0.21 6.61 14.55
CA LYS A 28 -0.57 7.82 14.85
C LYS A 28 -0.73 8.06 16.35
N GLU A 29 -0.71 7.01 17.14
CA GLU A 29 -0.87 7.06 18.59
C GLU A 29 0.48 7.29 19.30
N SER A 30 1.61 6.98 18.66
CA SER A 30 2.94 7.23 19.22
C SER A 30 3.40 8.68 19.04
N PRO A 31 3.87 9.36 20.10
CA PRO A 31 4.52 10.66 20.00
C PRO A 31 5.98 10.57 19.54
N ASP A 32 6.52 9.36 19.33
CA ASP A 32 7.92 9.12 19.01
C ASP A 32 8.16 9.05 17.48
N LEU A 33 9.16 9.79 17.01
CA LEU A 33 9.50 9.87 15.59
C LEU A 33 10.08 8.55 15.06
N ASP A 34 10.82 7.81 15.89
CA ASP A 34 11.40 6.52 15.52
C ASP A 34 10.31 5.46 15.37
N ASP A 35 9.27 5.49 16.22
CA ASP A 35 8.09 4.63 16.09
C ASP A 35 7.33 4.89 14.80
N LEU A 36 7.13 6.17 14.43
CA LEU A 36 6.51 6.54 13.16
C LEU A 36 7.34 6.03 11.97
N ALA A 37 8.66 6.22 12.02
CA ALA A 37 9.56 5.76 10.98
C ALA A 37 9.54 4.23 10.84
N ALA A 38 9.53 3.49 11.95
CA ALA A 38 9.45 2.04 11.96
C ALA A 38 8.13 1.53 11.36
N CYS A 39 7.00 2.13 11.74
CA CYS A 39 5.69 1.77 11.19
C CYS A 39 5.59 2.04 9.69
N LEU A 40 6.12 3.17 9.21
CA LEU A 40 6.18 3.48 7.78
C LEU A 40 7.06 2.49 7.02
N ALA A 41 8.22 2.10 7.59
CA ALA A 41 9.10 1.11 6.98
C ALA A 41 8.40 -0.26 6.80
N VAL A 42 7.65 -0.72 7.82
CA VAL A 42 6.86 -1.95 7.75
C VAL A 42 5.75 -1.83 6.71
N ALA A 43 5.03 -0.71 6.69
CA ALA A 43 3.97 -0.45 5.71
C ALA A 43 4.50 -0.48 4.27
N PHE A 44 5.62 0.19 3.99
CA PHE A 44 6.23 0.19 2.66
C PHE A 44 6.72 -1.19 2.23
N LEU A 45 7.29 -1.97 3.14
CA LEU A 45 7.67 -3.35 2.86
C LEU A 45 6.47 -4.20 2.44
N LYS A 46 5.36 -4.14 3.19
CA LYS A 46 4.14 -4.93 2.91
C LYS A 46 3.48 -4.54 1.60
N LEU A 47 3.40 -3.25 1.31
CA LEU A 47 2.90 -2.75 0.02
C LEU A 47 3.79 -3.18 -1.15
N GLY A 48 5.11 -3.18 -0.95
CA GLY A 48 6.08 -3.68 -1.94
C GLY A 48 5.92 -5.16 -2.23
N LEU A 49 5.79 -6.00 -1.18
CA LEU A 49 5.54 -7.44 -1.32
C LEU A 49 4.24 -7.70 -2.08
N THR A 50 3.17 -7.00 -1.72
CA THR A 50 1.88 -7.09 -2.40
C THR A 50 2.00 -6.74 -3.88
N THR A 51 2.62 -5.61 -4.19
CA THR A 51 2.78 -5.13 -5.57
C THR A 51 3.59 -6.12 -6.40
N GLY A 52 4.70 -6.63 -5.86
CA GLY A 52 5.53 -7.62 -6.54
C GLY A 52 4.81 -8.94 -6.77
N PHE A 53 4.01 -9.40 -5.80
CA PHE A 53 3.24 -10.64 -5.93
C PHE A 53 2.14 -10.55 -6.98
N VAL A 54 1.47 -9.40 -7.09
CA VAL A 54 0.47 -9.15 -8.13
C VAL A 54 1.14 -8.99 -9.50
N GLU A 55 2.28 -8.29 -9.59
CA GLU A 55 3.04 -8.11 -10.85
C GLU A 55 3.44 -9.47 -11.48
N GLN A 56 3.83 -10.46 -10.67
CA GLN A 56 4.16 -11.80 -11.15
C GLN A 56 2.99 -12.50 -11.87
N ARG A 57 1.74 -12.21 -11.45
CA ARG A 57 0.51 -12.76 -12.06
C ARG A 57 -0.10 -11.85 -13.11
N HIS A 58 0.10 -10.54 -12.98
CA HIS A 58 -0.44 -9.48 -13.81
C HIS A 58 0.67 -8.49 -14.19
N PRO A 59 1.50 -8.82 -15.20
CA PRO A 59 2.60 -7.96 -15.61
C PRO A 59 2.12 -6.57 -16.02
N GLY A 60 2.80 -5.53 -15.53
CA GLY A 60 2.45 -4.13 -15.70
C GLY A 60 1.64 -3.52 -14.55
N PHE A 61 1.22 -4.31 -13.56
CA PHE A 61 0.48 -3.82 -12.40
C PHE A 61 1.26 -2.75 -11.62
N ALA A 62 2.56 -2.94 -11.41
CA ALA A 62 3.39 -1.97 -10.69
C ALA A 62 3.45 -0.61 -11.42
N ARG A 63 3.57 -0.63 -12.75
CA ARG A 63 3.52 0.59 -13.58
C ARG A 63 2.17 1.26 -13.47
N ASP A 64 1.09 0.48 -13.56
CA ASP A 64 -0.28 0.97 -13.46
C ASP A 64 -0.58 1.61 -12.09
N VAL A 65 0.02 1.11 -11.01
CA VAL A 65 -0.05 1.72 -9.66
C VAL A 65 0.71 3.04 -9.63
N GLU A 66 1.92 3.08 -10.17
CA GLU A 66 2.74 4.30 -10.22
C GLU A 66 2.06 5.41 -11.04
N GLU A 67 1.48 5.08 -12.20
CA GLU A 67 0.71 6.04 -13.00
C GLU A 67 -0.49 6.62 -12.24
N LYS A 68 -1.18 5.80 -11.44
CA LYS A 68 -2.28 6.28 -10.58
C LYS A 68 -1.77 7.16 -9.45
N ARG A 69 -0.64 6.80 -8.83
CA ARG A 69 0.01 7.62 -7.77
C ARG A 69 0.34 9.01 -8.29
N GLN A 70 0.93 9.12 -9.48
CA GLN A 70 1.27 10.42 -10.08
C GLN A 70 0.03 11.28 -10.33
N LYS A 71 -1.08 10.68 -10.80
CA LYS A 71 -2.35 11.39 -11.00
C LYS A 71 -2.92 11.93 -9.69
N VAL A 72 -2.89 11.14 -8.62
CA VAL A 72 -3.35 11.57 -7.29
C VAL A 72 -2.48 12.72 -6.76
N ILE A 73 -1.16 12.63 -6.88
CA ILE A 73 -0.25 13.70 -6.45
C ILE A 73 -0.50 14.99 -7.23
N ALA A 74 -0.67 14.89 -8.55
CA ALA A 74 -1.00 16.04 -9.39
C ALA A 74 -2.30 16.72 -8.92
N ALA A 75 -3.36 15.94 -8.70
CA ALA A 75 -4.64 16.45 -8.21
C ALA A 75 -4.52 17.14 -6.84
N LEU A 76 -3.84 16.52 -5.87
CA LEU A 76 -3.61 17.11 -4.54
C LEU A 76 -2.80 18.41 -4.62
N THR A 77 -1.84 18.48 -5.55
CA THR A 77 -1.02 19.69 -5.75
C THR A 77 -1.83 20.82 -6.38
N GLU A 78 -2.81 20.52 -7.22
CA GLU A 78 -3.74 21.51 -7.78
C GLU A 78 -4.72 22.02 -6.72
N GLU A 79 -5.27 21.13 -5.89
CA GLU A 79 -6.16 21.51 -4.78
C GLU A 79 -5.50 22.44 -3.76
N GLN A 80 -4.21 22.25 -3.47
CA GLN A 80 -3.46 23.11 -2.53
C GLN A 80 -3.17 24.53 -3.07
N LYS A 81 -3.43 24.81 -4.35
CA LYS A 81 -3.21 26.13 -4.96
C LYS A 81 -4.45 27.03 -4.95
N HIS A 82 -5.59 26.51 -4.48
CA HIS A 82 -6.87 27.20 -4.38
C HIS A 82 -7.26 27.45 -2.92
#